data_AF-A0A7C6XBX1-F1
#
_entry.id   AF-A0A7C6XBX1-F1
#
_cell.length_a   1.000
_cell.length_b   1.000
_cell.length_c   1.000
_cell.angle_alpha   90.00
_cell.angle_beta   90.00
_cell.angle_gamma   90.00
#
_symmetry.space_group_name_H-M   'P 1'
#
loop_
_entity.id
_entity.type
_entity.pdbx_description
1 polymer ?
#
loop_
_entity_poly.entity_id
_entity_poly.type
_entity_poly.pdbx_seq_one_letter_code
_entity_poly.pdbx_strand_id
1 'polypeptide(L)'
;MALRIAVFGSGAVLMALEVLAFRIIGKTFGTALRETTAVITIFLISMSLGYWLGGKAGDRWPGRRTLVVPMAGAGVYILFIPLLDETVSERIFDSALPLGLHALVACALFFVVPSLLMATVSPVAIRLLAQAVEQTGKVAGSVSALSTVGSILGTILMGFYLIDAFGSVKLLTVALGGTMLVLSALAALGMRLKPAAAGLALLLLAGSGASANVIYERDSSYHHIVVREEDGMRILYFDNAPQSQMSVADPASGAFEYCDYFSAAFLFKPDIKDVLMLGLGGGSIPKRFLKDHPNVRMDVVDVDAQVVAVAKRFFAVQPGPRLNLVVADGRAYVKRTRKKYDYILIDAYSRNRYGSTIPAHLTTREFFEQVSKCLRPGGIVAYNVIAQVGHANDGIITALLRTMGAHFTTPYLFQAESSWNTVIMAFKGTPQRLTRDALIRRAQEAVRAGRIKLPGFETRAGNIVPVPDLKKAILLTDDHAPVDRLLRGR
;
A
#
# COMPACT_ATOMS: atom_id res chain seq x y z
N MET A 1 -31.48 -0.21 28.68
CA MET A 1 -31.22 0.32 27.32
C MET A 1 -29.81 0.91 27.20
N ALA A 2 -29.41 1.89 28.03
CA ALA A 2 -28.07 2.47 27.99
C ALA A 2 -26.91 1.44 28.08
N LEU A 3 -26.99 0.46 28.99
CA LEU A 3 -26.02 -0.64 29.11
C LEU A 3 -25.87 -1.47 27.82
N ARG A 4 -26.98 -1.73 27.13
CA ARG A 4 -26.98 -2.46 25.85
C ARG A 4 -26.34 -1.64 24.73
N ILE A 5 -26.60 -0.33 24.68
CA ILE A 5 -25.95 0.59 23.73
C ILE A 5 -24.43 0.64 23.99
N ALA A 6 -24.02 0.68 25.26
CA ALA A 6 -22.61 0.66 25.63
C ALA A 6 -21.91 -0.63 25.18
N VAL A 7 -22.54 -1.80 25.38
CA VAL A 7 -22.03 -3.10 24.90
C VAL A 7 -21.89 -3.13 23.38
N PHE A 8 -22.94 -2.72 22.66
CA PHE A 8 -22.93 -2.66 21.20
C PHE A 8 -21.83 -1.72 20.68
N GLY A 9 -21.80 -0.48 21.19
CA GLY A 9 -20.87 0.54 20.74
C GLY A 9 -19.43 0.22 21.11
N SER A 10 -19.18 -0.33 22.31
CA SER A 10 -17.84 -0.78 22.72
C SER A 10 -17.33 -1.92 21.82
N GLY A 11 -18.19 -2.89 21.48
CA GLY A 11 -17.85 -3.96 20.53
C GLY A 11 -17.51 -3.43 19.14
N ALA A 12 -18.27 -2.43 18.66
CA ALA A 12 -18.02 -1.77 17.38
C ALA A 12 -16.70 -0.99 17.37
N VAL A 13 -16.43 -0.17 18.38
CA VAL A 13 -15.20 0.63 18.49
C VAL A 13 -13.97 -0.26 18.64
N LEU A 14 -14.06 -1.31 19.46
CA LEU A 14 -12.96 -2.26 19.69
C LEU A 14 -12.50 -2.91 18.38
N MET A 15 -13.43 -3.44 17.58
CA MET A 15 -13.08 -4.08 16.31
C MET A 15 -12.77 -3.10 15.20
N ALA A 16 -13.39 -1.91 15.19
CA ALA A 16 -12.99 -0.84 14.29
C ALA A 16 -11.55 -0.38 14.55
N LEU A 17 -11.14 -0.31 15.83
CA LEU A 17 -9.77 -0.01 16.21
C LEU A 17 -8.80 -1.12 15.77
N GLU A 18 -9.19 -2.40 15.86
CA GLU A 18 -8.39 -3.51 15.35
C GLU A 18 -8.16 -3.40 13.83
N VAL A 19 -9.21 -3.11 13.06
CA VAL A 19 -9.09 -2.89 11.61
C VAL A 19 -8.15 -1.71 11.31
N LEU A 20 -8.28 -0.62 12.07
CA LEU A 20 -7.45 0.57 11.91
C LEU A 20 -5.99 0.34 12.35
N ALA A 21 -5.76 -0.56 13.32
CA ALA A 21 -4.44 -0.92 13.82
C ALA A 21 -3.55 -1.49 12.70
N PHE A 22 -4.10 -2.27 11.77
CA PHE A 22 -3.33 -2.74 10.60
C PHE A 22 -2.81 -1.58 9.73
N ARG A 23 -3.54 -0.47 9.64
CA ARG A 23 -3.11 0.73 8.91
C ARG A 23 -2.09 1.55 9.71
N ILE A 24 -2.33 1.76 11.00
CA ILE A 24 -1.41 2.48 11.90
C ILE A 24 -0.04 1.79 11.92
N ILE A 25 -0.03 0.48 12.18
CA ILE A 25 1.22 -0.31 12.22
C ILE A 25 1.79 -0.46 10.81
N GLY A 26 0.93 -0.62 9.80
CA GLY A 26 1.30 -0.76 8.40
C GLY A 26 2.07 0.44 7.83
N LYS A 27 1.77 1.65 8.32
CA LYS A 27 2.44 2.88 7.89
C LYS A 27 3.95 2.86 8.15
N THR A 28 4.37 2.43 9.34
CA THR A 28 5.79 2.47 9.76
C THR A 28 6.46 1.10 9.64
N PHE A 29 5.73 0.05 10.01
CA PHE A 29 6.24 -1.32 10.08
C PHE A 29 5.62 -2.23 9.01
N GLY A 30 4.92 -1.69 8.00
CA GLY A 30 4.40 -2.40 6.82
C GLY A 30 3.32 -3.46 7.03
N THR A 31 2.95 -4.14 5.95
CA THR A 31 1.77 -5.02 5.90
C THR A 31 2.11 -6.50 5.77
N ALA A 32 3.29 -6.95 6.24
CA ALA A 32 3.67 -8.34 6.09
C ALA A 32 2.93 -9.26 7.10
N LEU A 33 3.13 -10.56 6.95
CA LEU A 33 2.48 -11.59 7.76
C LEU A 33 2.72 -11.39 9.26
N ARG A 34 3.92 -10.93 9.65
CA ARG A 34 4.29 -10.77 11.07
C ARG A 34 3.54 -9.63 11.74
N GLU A 35 3.32 -8.51 11.05
CA GLU A 35 2.58 -7.37 11.57
C GLU A 35 1.11 -7.71 11.74
N THR A 36 0.55 -8.38 10.73
CA THR A 36 -0.83 -8.86 10.78
C THR A 36 -1.01 -9.80 11.97
N THR A 37 -0.10 -10.76 12.15
CA THR A 37 -0.09 -11.65 13.32
C THR A 37 0.07 -10.89 14.63
N ALA A 38 0.91 -9.86 14.69
CA ALA A 38 1.13 -9.07 15.90
C ALA A 38 -0.13 -8.33 16.34
N VAL A 39 -0.82 -7.66 15.41
CA VAL A 39 -2.09 -6.96 15.69
C VAL A 39 -3.11 -7.95 16.26
N ILE A 40 -3.40 -9.03 15.54
CA ILE A 40 -4.39 -10.03 15.96
C ILE A 40 -4.02 -10.63 17.32
N THR A 41 -2.76 -10.99 17.52
CA THR A 41 -2.28 -11.59 18.78
C THR A 41 -2.49 -10.64 19.96
N ILE A 42 -2.13 -9.37 19.81
CA ILE A 42 -2.28 -8.38 20.88
C ILE A 42 -3.74 -8.13 21.21
N PHE A 43 -4.61 -8.00 20.21
CA PHE A 43 -6.05 -7.83 20.45
C PHE A 43 -6.65 -9.05 21.14
N LEU A 44 -6.35 -10.28 20.70
CA LEU A 44 -6.85 -11.50 21.34
C LEU A 44 -6.39 -11.66 22.80
N ILE A 45 -5.10 -11.40 23.09
CA ILE A 45 -4.57 -11.46 24.46
C ILE A 45 -5.25 -10.40 25.34
N SER A 46 -5.33 -9.16 24.84
CA SER A 46 -5.91 -8.03 25.59
C SER A 46 -7.40 -8.24 25.85
N MET A 47 -8.13 -8.76 24.85
CA MET A 47 -9.55 -9.10 25.01
C MET A 47 -9.75 -10.22 26.02
N SER A 48 -8.98 -11.31 25.93
CA SER A 48 -9.06 -12.43 26.88
C SER A 48 -8.84 -11.96 28.32
N LEU A 49 -7.80 -11.15 28.54
CA LEU A 49 -7.48 -10.59 29.84
C LEU A 49 -8.56 -9.60 30.31
N GLY A 50 -9.06 -8.75 29.42
CA GLY A 50 -10.13 -7.80 29.71
C GLY A 50 -11.46 -8.48 30.06
N TYR A 51 -11.82 -9.57 29.38
CA TYR A 51 -13.00 -10.36 29.72
C TYR A 51 -12.90 -10.95 31.13
N TRP A 52 -11.75 -11.52 31.47
CA TRP A 52 -11.51 -12.07 32.79
C TRP A 52 -11.51 -11.00 33.90
N LEU A 53 -10.83 -9.88 33.68
CA LEU A 53 -10.79 -8.75 34.63
C LEU A 53 -12.16 -8.10 34.78
N GLY A 54 -12.91 -7.94 33.69
CA GLY A 54 -14.27 -7.42 33.70
C GLY A 54 -15.22 -8.29 34.50
N GLY A 55 -15.12 -9.62 34.39
CA GLY A 55 -15.91 -10.55 35.21
C GLY A 55 -15.64 -10.36 36.70
N LYS A 56 -14.36 -10.37 37.10
CA LYS A 56 -13.95 -10.13 38.50
C LYS A 56 -14.38 -8.76 39.01
N ALA A 57 -14.20 -7.71 38.21
CA ALA A 57 -14.56 -6.35 38.58
C ALA A 57 -16.08 -6.18 38.72
N GLY A 58 -16.85 -6.80 37.84
CA GLY A 58 -18.31 -6.83 37.91
C GLY A 58 -18.82 -7.49 39.20
N ASP A 59 -18.19 -8.59 39.62
CA ASP A 59 -18.53 -9.28 40.86
C ASP A 59 -18.12 -8.49 42.11
N ARG A 60 -16.93 -7.88 42.10
CA ARG A 60 -16.37 -7.17 43.26
C ARG A 60 -16.95 -5.77 43.46
N TRP A 61 -17.25 -5.06 42.38
CA TRP A 61 -17.79 -3.70 42.40
C TRP A 61 -18.99 -3.59 41.45
N PRO A 62 -20.17 -4.10 41.84
CA PRO A 62 -21.37 -4.04 41.02
C PRO A 62 -21.88 -2.59 40.98
N GLY A 63 -21.52 -1.86 39.92
CA GLY A 63 -22.00 -0.50 39.71
C GLY A 63 -21.72 0.03 38.30
N ARG A 64 -22.46 1.07 37.89
CA ARG A 64 -22.27 1.71 36.57
C ARG A 64 -20.86 2.28 36.39
N ARG A 65 -20.22 2.74 37.47
CA ARG A 65 -18.85 3.25 37.45
C ARG A 65 -17.84 2.23 36.93
N THR A 66 -18.04 0.95 37.26
CA THR A 66 -17.19 -0.18 36.84
C THR A 66 -17.24 -0.42 35.32
N LEU A 67 -18.27 0.10 34.64
CA LEU A 67 -18.39 0.09 33.19
C LEU A 67 -17.92 1.42 32.57
N VAL A 68 -18.31 2.55 33.15
CA VAL A 68 -18.02 3.90 32.62
C VAL A 68 -16.53 4.22 32.64
N VAL A 69 -15.84 3.92 33.75
CA VAL A 69 -14.42 4.31 33.93
C VAL A 69 -13.52 3.60 32.91
N PRO A 70 -13.59 2.27 32.70
CA PRO A 70 -12.83 1.62 31.64
C PRO A 70 -13.14 2.17 30.24
N MET A 71 -14.41 2.44 29.92
CA MET A 71 -14.77 3.02 28.63
C MET A 71 -14.18 4.42 28.44
N ALA A 72 -14.24 5.27 29.47
CA ALA A 72 -13.64 6.60 29.41
C ALA A 72 -12.12 6.51 29.25
N GLY A 73 -11.46 5.64 30.03
CA GLY A 73 -10.02 5.39 29.93
C GLY A 73 -9.60 4.90 28.54
N ALA A 74 -10.36 3.97 27.94
CA ALA A 74 -10.12 3.53 26.58
C ALA A 74 -10.25 4.66 25.57
N GLY A 75 -11.32 5.47 25.67
CA GLY A 75 -11.54 6.62 24.77
C GLY A 75 -10.41 7.64 24.85
N VAL A 76 -9.99 8.02 26.07
CA VAL A 76 -8.84 8.92 26.27
C VAL A 76 -7.57 8.32 25.68
N TYR A 77 -7.28 7.04 25.94
CA TYR A 77 -6.08 6.40 25.42
C TYR A 77 -6.05 6.38 23.90
N ILE A 78 -7.18 6.06 23.26
CA ILE A 78 -7.30 6.06 21.80
C ILE A 78 -7.01 7.45 21.21
N LEU A 79 -7.47 8.53 21.86
CA LEU A 79 -7.15 9.91 21.43
C LEU A 79 -5.64 10.20 21.46
N PHE A 80 -4.88 9.56 22.34
CA PHE A 80 -3.43 9.72 22.45
C PHE A 80 -2.64 8.87 21.45
N ILE A 81 -3.23 7.85 20.83
CA ILE A 81 -2.53 6.94 19.90
C ILE A 81 -1.83 7.67 18.75
N PRO A 82 -2.42 8.67 18.06
CA PRO A 82 -1.73 9.36 16.96
C PRO A 82 -0.45 10.07 17.40
N LEU A 83 -0.47 10.71 18.58
CA LEU A 83 0.71 11.38 19.15
C LEU A 83 1.79 10.36 19.57
N LEU A 84 1.36 9.22 20.11
CA LEU A 84 2.25 8.11 20.43
C LEU A 84 2.87 7.52 19.17
N ASP A 85 2.10 7.27 18.10
CA ASP A 85 2.59 6.75 16.83
C ASP A 85 3.70 7.64 16.26
N GLU A 86 3.47 8.95 16.19
CA GLU A 86 4.46 9.90 15.67
C GLU A 86 5.78 9.89 16.45
N THR A 87 5.72 9.74 17.77
CA THR A 87 6.94 9.82 18.62
C THR A 87 7.63 8.48 18.82
N VAL A 88 6.84 7.41 18.93
CA VAL A 88 7.30 6.10 19.40
C VAL A 88 7.63 5.18 18.23
N SER A 89 6.88 5.25 17.12
CA SER A 89 7.07 4.31 16.01
C SER A 89 8.46 4.45 15.36
N GLU A 90 8.94 5.68 15.17
CA GLU A 90 10.31 5.94 14.65
C GLU A 90 11.38 5.42 15.63
N ARG A 91 11.22 5.67 16.94
CA ARG A 91 12.16 5.19 17.96
C ARG A 91 12.22 3.66 18.05
N ILE A 92 11.08 2.99 17.90
CA ILE A 92 11.05 1.52 17.83
C ILE A 92 11.70 1.05 16.54
N PHE A 93 11.44 1.72 15.42
CA PHE A 93 12.01 1.38 14.13
C PHE A 93 13.54 1.45 14.16
N ASP A 94 14.12 2.47 14.80
CA ASP A 94 15.56 2.68 14.93
C ASP A 94 16.19 1.90 16.11
N SER A 95 15.39 1.18 16.89
CA SER A 95 15.89 0.44 18.05
C SER A 95 16.71 -0.79 17.66
N ALA A 96 17.54 -1.27 18.60
CA ALA A 96 18.30 -2.51 18.44
C ALA A 96 17.45 -3.79 18.57
N LEU A 97 16.11 -3.68 18.67
CA LEU A 97 15.24 -4.83 18.80
C LEU A 97 15.29 -5.71 17.53
N PRO A 98 15.02 -7.01 17.66
CA PRO A 98 14.81 -7.86 16.49
C PRO A 98 13.67 -7.31 15.65
N LEU A 99 13.87 -7.20 14.34
CA LEU A 99 12.89 -6.66 13.38
C LEU A 99 11.54 -7.40 13.37
N GLY A 100 11.48 -8.62 13.90
CA GLY A 100 10.22 -9.35 14.09
C GLY A 100 9.39 -8.87 15.29
N LEU A 101 10.00 -8.17 16.25
CA LEU A 101 9.37 -7.71 17.49
C LEU A 101 8.93 -6.25 17.43
N HIS A 102 9.41 -5.45 16.49
CA HIS A 102 9.06 -4.01 16.39
C HIS A 102 7.55 -3.80 16.34
N ALA A 103 6.88 -4.48 15.41
CA ALA A 103 5.43 -4.41 15.28
C ALA A 103 4.69 -4.93 16.51
N LEU A 104 5.22 -5.99 17.16
CA LEU A 104 4.63 -6.54 18.38
C LEU A 104 4.71 -5.55 19.55
N VAL A 105 5.86 -4.90 19.73
CA VAL A 105 6.07 -3.88 20.78
C VAL A 105 5.22 -2.65 20.50
N ALA A 106 5.19 -2.16 19.25
CA ALA A 106 4.34 -1.04 18.87
C ALA A 106 2.85 -1.37 19.08
N CYS A 107 2.39 -2.54 18.64
CA CYS A 107 1.03 -3.01 18.89
C CYS A 107 0.72 -3.10 20.39
N ALA A 108 1.66 -3.62 21.18
CA ALA A 108 1.50 -3.76 22.62
C ALA A 108 1.31 -2.38 23.28
N LEU A 109 2.16 -1.41 22.92
CA LEU A 109 2.07 -0.06 23.43
C LEU A 109 0.78 0.62 23.01
N PHE A 110 0.37 0.52 21.75
CA PHE A 110 -0.76 1.30 21.24
C PHE A 110 -2.12 0.68 21.59
N PHE A 111 -2.22 -0.65 21.65
CA PHE A 111 -3.51 -1.33 21.63
C PHE A 111 -3.82 -2.18 22.86
N VAL A 112 -2.85 -2.55 23.70
CA VAL A 112 -3.15 -3.38 24.89
C VAL A 112 -4.10 -2.68 25.84
N VAL A 113 -3.76 -1.46 26.25
CA VAL A 113 -4.54 -0.70 27.24
C VAL A 113 -5.97 -0.44 26.75
N PRO A 114 -6.21 0.17 25.58
CA PRO A 114 -7.58 0.45 25.15
C PRO A 114 -8.37 -0.83 24.91
N SER A 115 -7.79 -1.86 24.26
CA SER A 115 -8.51 -3.09 23.94
C SER A 115 -8.88 -3.89 25.20
N LEU A 116 -7.98 -3.94 26.19
CA LEU A 116 -8.26 -4.56 27.49
C LEU A 116 -9.41 -3.85 28.20
N LEU A 117 -9.37 -2.52 28.29
CA LEU A 117 -10.40 -1.73 28.96
C LEU A 117 -11.76 -1.88 28.28
N MET A 118 -11.83 -1.85 26.95
CA MET A 118 -13.07 -2.06 26.20
C MET A 118 -13.62 -3.48 26.36
N ALA A 119 -12.76 -4.50 26.44
CA ALA A 119 -13.18 -5.87 26.63
C ALA A 119 -13.83 -6.13 28.00
N THR A 120 -13.54 -5.31 29.02
CA THR A 120 -14.22 -5.43 30.34
C THR A 120 -15.73 -5.16 30.30
N VAL A 121 -16.21 -4.44 29.27
CA VAL A 121 -17.57 -3.90 29.20
C VAL A 121 -18.63 -5.01 29.17
N SER A 122 -18.43 -6.05 28.35
CA SER A 122 -19.42 -7.13 28.19
C SER A 122 -19.65 -7.93 29.49
N PRO A 123 -18.62 -8.46 30.18
CA PRO A 123 -18.81 -9.15 31.46
C PRO A 123 -19.43 -8.26 32.55
N VAL A 124 -19.01 -7.01 32.67
CA VAL A 124 -19.58 -6.07 33.66
C VAL A 124 -21.05 -5.81 33.34
N ALA A 125 -21.41 -5.63 32.06
CA ALA A 125 -22.79 -5.44 31.64
C ALA A 125 -23.66 -6.68 31.92
N ILE A 126 -23.14 -7.89 31.74
CA ILE A 126 -23.85 -9.13 32.11
C ILE A 126 -24.18 -9.10 33.60
N ARG A 127 -23.20 -8.78 34.46
CA ARG A 127 -23.40 -8.74 35.91
C ARG A 127 -24.40 -7.66 36.35
N LEU A 128 -24.41 -6.50 35.67
CA LEU A 128 -25.35 -5.41 35.96
C LEU A 128 -26.78 -5.69 35.45
N LEU A 129 -26.94 -6.57 34.46
CA LEU A 129 -28.23 -6.91 33.87
C LEU A 129 -28.84 -8.20 34.43
N ALA A 130 -28.02 -9.13 34.92
CA ALA A 130 -28.45 -10.39 35.52
C ALA A 130 -28.80 -10.16 37.01
N GLN A 131 -30.08 -9.94 37.30
CA GLN A 131 -30.58 -9.74 38.67
C GLN A 131 -30.97 -11.04 39.39
N ALA A 132 -31.05 -12.17 38.67
CA ALA A 132 -31.36 -13.49 39.24
C ALA A 132 -30.58 -14.61 38.52
N VAL A 133 -30.20 -15.66 39.26
CA VAL A 133 -29.36 -16.78 38.78
C VAL A 133 -29.99 -17.47 37.55
N GLU A 134 -31.30 -17.67 37.56
CA GLU A 134 -32.06 -18.31 36.47
C GLU A 134 -32.03 -17.55 35.13
N GLN A 135 -31.77 -16.24 35.14
CA GLN A 135 -31.72 -15.42 33.92
C GLN A 135 -30.30 -15.18 33.40
N THR A 136 -29.28 -15.63 34.14
CA THR A 136 -27.87 -15.33 33.86
C THR A 136 -27.43 -15.81 32.48
N GLY A 137 -27.82 -17.04 32.08
CA GLY A 137 -27.48 -17.58 30.76
C GLY A 137 -28.12 -16.81 29.60
N LYS A 138 -29.41 -16.44 29.74
CA LYS A 138 -30.14 -15.68 28.70
C LYS A 138 -29.60 -14.25 28.56
N VAL A 139 -29.30 -13.59 29.68
CA VAL A 139 -28.70 -12.26 29.69
C VAL A 139 -27.30 -12.31 29.09
N ALA A 140 -26.46 -13.26 29.52
CA ALA A 140 -25.12 -13.45 28.97
C ALA A 140 -25.14 -13.67 27.46
N GLY A 141 -25.98 -14.59 26.96
CA GLY A 141 -26.15 -14.82 25.53
C GLY A 141 -26.60 -13.56 24.77
N SER A 142 -27.55 -12.81 25.31
CA SER A 142 -28.03 -11.57 24.67
C SER A 142 -26.98 -10.46 24.61
N VAL A 143 -26.16 -10.31 25.65
CA VAL A 143 -25.08 -9.31 25.72
C VAL A 143 -23.96 -9.69 24.76
N SER A 144 -23.56 -10.97 24.74
CA SER A 144 -22.57 -11.48 23.78
C SER A 144 -23.03 -11.28 22.33
N ALA A 145 -24.27 -11.67 22.00
CA ALA A 145 -24.82 -11.48 20.66
C ALA A 145 -24.83 -10.00 20.25
N LEU A 146 -25.24 -9.10 21.15
CA LEU A 146 -25.27 -7.66 20.87
C LEU A 146 -23.87 -7.08 20.65
N SER A 147 -22.90 -7.51 21.45
CA SER A 147 -21.49 -7.12 21.29
C SER A 147 -20.96 -7.60 19.93
N THR A 148 -21.22 -8.85 19.56
CA THR A 148 -20.82 -9.41 18.26
C THR A 148 -21.44 -8.67 17.08
N VAL A 149 -22.73 -8.32 17.15
CA VAL A 149 -23.37 -7.52 16.07
C VAL A 149 -22.70 -6.15 15.95
N GLY A 150 -22.42 -5.48 17.08
CA GLY A 150 -21.68 -4.21 17.09
C GLY A 150 -20.29 -4.36 16.46
N SER A 151 -19.56 -5.40 16.86
CA SER A 151 -18.25 -5.76 16.31
C SER A 151 -18.28 -5.98 14.79
N ILE A 152 -19.22 -6.78 14.27
CA ILE A 152 -19.38 -7.01 12.83
C ILE A 152 -19.61 -5.70 12.09
N LEU A 153 -20.52 -4.85 12.59
CA LEU A 153 -20.81 -3.56 11.97
C LEU A 153 -19.61 -2.61 12.05
N GLY A 154 -18.89 -2.58 13.17
CA GLY A 154 -17.67 -1.79 13.33
C GLY A 154 -16.58 -2.19 12.33
N THR A 155 -16.34 -3.49 12.16
CA THR A 155 -15.38 -4.02 11.18
C THR A 155 -15.79 -3.69 9.75
N ILE A 156 -17.05 -3.92 9.37
CA ILE A 156 -17.55 -3.64 8.01
C ILE A 156 -17.50 -2.14 7.72
N LEU A 157 -18.01 -1.30 8.61
CA LEU A 157 -18.02 0.15 8.43
C LEU A 157 -16.60 0.69 8.34
N MET A 158 -15.70 0.27 9.22
CA MET A 158 -14.31 0.74 9.18
C MET A 158 -13.61 0.30 7.90
N GLY A 159 -13.65 -1.00 7.58
CA GLY A 159 -12.89 -1.59 6.48
C GLY A 159 -13.39 -1.23 5.08
N PHE A 160 -14.71 -1.05 4.89
CA PHE A 160 -15.31 -0.81 3.56
C PHE A 160 -15.75 0.62 3.30
N TYR A 161 -15.89 1.46 4.34
CA TYR A 161 -16.50 2.80 4.17
C TYR A 161 -15.70 3.91 4.84
N LEU A 162 -15.40 3.80 6.13
CA LEU A 162 -14.85 4.94 6.89
C LEU A 162 -13.42 5.28 6.49
N ILE A 163 -12.56 4.28 6.24
CA ILE A 163 -11.19 4.51 5.76
C ILE A 163 -11.22 5.30 4.44
N ASP A 164 -12.03 4.89 3.48
CA ASP A 164 -12.12 5.51 2.15
C ASP A 164 -12.81 6.89 2.18
N ALA A 165 -13.79 7.07 3.07
CA ALA A 165 -14.57 8.30 3.19
C ALA A 165 -13.81 9.43 3.90
N PHE A 166 -13.09 9.12 4.98
CA PHE A 166 -12.34 10.12 5.75
C PHE A 166 -10.94 10.36 5.19
N GLY A 167 -10.34 9.35 4.52
CA GLY A 167 -9.05 9.47 3.86
C GLY A 167 -7.85 9.77 4.78
N SER A 168 -8.05 9.71 6.11
CA SER A 168 -7.03 9.94 7.13
C SER A 168 -7.20 8.99 8.32
N VAL A 169 -6.22 8.11 8.52
CA VAL A 169 -6.14 7.18 9.67
C VAL A 169 -6.08 7.92 11.02
N LYS A 170 -5.40 9.08 11.09
CA LYS A 170 -5.31 9.87 12.32
C LYS A 170 -6.69 10.39 12.75
N LEU A 171 -7.44 10.98 11.82
CA LEU A 171 -8.79 11.48 12.09
C LEU A 171 -9.73 10.37 12.53
N LEU A 172 -9.66 9.19 11.89
CA LEU A 172 -10.45 8.03 12.27
C LEU A 172 -10.12 7.53 13.68
N THR A 173 -8.83 7.54 14.05
CA THR A 173 -8.39 7.15 15.40
C THR A 173 -8.98 8.11 16.43
N VAL A 174 -8.89 9.41 16.20
CA VAL A 174 -9.49 10.45 17.05
C VAL A 174 -11.02 10.28 17.16
N ALA A 175 -11.68 10.00 16.03
CA ALA A 175 -13.12 9.78 15.99
C ALA A 175 -13.56 8.55 16.79
N LEU A 176 -12.80 7.45 16.76
CA LEU A 176 -13.06 6.27 17.60
C LEU A 176 -12.91 6.59 19.09
N GLY A 177 -11.86 7.32 19.47
CA GLY A 177 -11.65 7.75 20.85
C GLY A 177 -12.81 8.63 21.35
N GLY A 178 -13.20 9.63 20.55
CA GLY A 178 -14.35 10.49 20.85
C GLY A 178 -15.67 9.72 20.96
N THR A 179 -15.91 8.77 20.05
CA THR A 179 -17.09 7.89 20.09
C THR A 179 -17.15 7.13 21.41
N MET A 180 -16.02 6.59 21.87
CA MET A 180 -15.97 5.83 23.12
C MET A 180 -16.21 6.70 24.35
N LEU A 181 -15.74 7.96 24.35
CA LEU A 181 -16.04 8.92 25.42
C LEU A 181 -17.52 9.29 25.46
N VAL A 182 -18.16 9.49 24.30
CA VAL A 182 -19.60 9.76 24.22
C VAL A 182 -20.39 8.55 24.74
N LEU A 183 -20.04 7.34 24.33
CA LEU A 183 -20.67 6.12 24.84
C LEU A 183 -20.52 5.97 26.36
N SER A 184 -19.34 6.30 26.89
CA SER A 184 -19.09 6.31 28.33
C SER A 184 -19.95 7.34 29.08
N ALA A 185 -20.03 8.57 28.58
CA ALA A 185 -20.87 9.63 29.16
C ALA A 185 -22.36 9.25 29.17
N LEU A 186 -22.86 8.63 28.10
CA LEU A 186 -24.25 8.17 28.02
C LEU A 186 -24.54 7.02 28.98
N ALA A 187 -23.60 6.10 29.13
CA ALA A 187 -23.70 5.04 30.12
C ALA A 187 -23.73 5.60 31.55
N ALA A 188 -22.96 6.66 31.83
CA ALA A 188 -22.95 7.36 33.11
C ALA A 188 -24.29 8.06 33.40
N LEU A 189 -24.77 8.85 32.45
CA LEU A 189 -25.99 9.67 32.59
C LEU A 189 -27.29 8.86 32.44
N GLY A 190 -27.21 7.63 31.92
CA GLY A 190 -28.39 6.80 31.66
C GLY A 190 -29.32 7.33 30.56
N MET A 191 -28.82 8.27 29.74
CA MET A 191 -29.61 8.96 28.71
C MET A 191 -29.86 8.07 27.49
N ARG A 192 -30.99 8.32 26.81
CA ARG A 192 -31.31 7.71 25.50
C ARG A 192 -30.82 8.65 24.40
N LEU A 193 -29.93 8.18 23.53
CA LEU A 193 -29.51 8.93 22.35
C LEU A 193 -30.58 8.84 21.24
N LYS A 194 -30.86 9.97 20.58
CA LYS A 194 -31.34 9.95 19.19
C LYS A 194 -30.11 9.77 18.27
N PRO A 195 -30.13 8.85 17.30
CA PRO A 195 -28.95 8.47 16.51
C PRO A 195 -28.26 9.62 15.75
N ALA A 196 -28.97 10.72 15.49
CA ALA A 196 -28.44 11.90 14.80
C ALA A 196 -27.39 12.71 15.60
N ALA A 197 -27.41 12.66 16.94
CA ALA A 197 -26.51 13.48 17.77
C ALA A 197 -25.09 12.90 17.91
N ALA A 198 -24.93 11.58 17.73
CA ALA A 198 -23.60 10.94 17.75
C ALA A 198 -22.80 11.21 16.47
N GLY A 199 -23.48 11.36 15.32
CA GLY A 199 -22.84 11.69 14.05
C GLY A 199 -22.30 13.13 13.97
N LEU A 200 -22.94 14.07 14.66
CA LEU A 200 -22.56 15.49 14.63
C LEU A 200 -21.29 15.79 15.46
N ALA A 201 -21.04 15.02 16.53
CA ALA A 201 -19.82 15.12 17.33
C ALA A 201 -18.57 14.56 16.61
N LEU A 202 -18.74 13.58 15.70
CA LEU A 202 -17.66 13.07 14.83
C LEU A 202 -17.24 14.10 13.76
N LEU A 203 -18.17 14.92 13.27
CA LEU A 203 -17.93 15.89 12.20
C LEU A 203 -17.19 17.15 12.68
N LEU A 204 -17.35 17.55 13.94
CA LEU A 204 -16.79 18.80 14.48
C LEU A 204 -15.33 18.70 14.94
N LEU A 205 -14.76 17.50 15.05
CA LEU A 205 -13.35 17.28 15.41
C LEU A 205 -12.45 16.95 14.20
N ALA A 206 -13.03 16.90 12.99
CA ALA A 206 -12.35 16.45 11.76
C ALA A 206 -11.60 17.56 11.00
N GLY A 207 -11.72 18.82 11.40
CA GLY A 207 -11.09 19.93 10.69
C GLY A 207 -9.95 20.53 11.48
N SER A 208 -8.70 20.17 11.15
CA SER A 208 -7.51 21.05 11.17
C SER A 208 -6.23 20.21 11.03
N GLY A 209 -5.55 20.32 9.89
CA GLY A 209 -4.23 19.72 9.71
C GLY A 209 -3.78 19.67 8.26
N ALA A 210 -3.80 20.80 7.54
CA ALA A 210 -3.16 20.90 6.24
C ALA A 210 -1.74 21.46 6.42
N SER A 211 -0.73 20.68 6.02
CA SER A 211 0.65 21.13 5.87
C SER A 211 0.80 21.93 4.57
N ALA A 212 1.57 23.02 4.61
CA ALA A 212 1.56 24.09 3.60
C ALA A 212 1.98 23.71 2.16
N ASN A 213 2.55 22.51 1.93
CA ASN A 213 3.01 22.06 0.60
C ASN A 213 2.25 20.84 0.05
N VAL A 214 1.22 20.37 0.76
CA VAL A 214 0.41 19.22 0.34
C VAL A 214 -0.81 19.71 -0.43
N ILE A 215 -0.83 19.47 -1.74
CA ILE A 215 -1.97 19.87 -2.61
C ILE A 215 -3.06 18.78 -2.68
N TYR A 216 -2.73 17.55 -2.29
CA TYR A 216 -3.66 16.45 -2.17
C TYR A 216 -3.10 15.37 -1.22
N GLU A 217 -3.94 14.85 -0.34
CA GLU A 217 -3.61 13.73 0.54
C GLU A 217 -4.83 12.83 0.65
N ARG A 218 -4.63 11.52 0.46
CA ARG A 218 -5.69 10.53 0.63
C ARG A 218 -5.13 9.13 0.81
N ASP A 219 -5.64 8.40 1.79
CA ASP A 219 -5.46 6.96 1.90
C ASP A 219 -6.30 6.19 0.86
N SER A 220 -5.70 5.19 0.21
CA SER A 220 -6.38 4.16 -0.58
C SER A 220 -6.26 2.79 0.09
N SER A 221 -6.89 1.77 -0.51
CA SER A 221 -6.70 0.38 -0.09
C SER A 221 -5.24 -0.08 -0.12
N TYR A 222 -4.40 0.56 -0.95
CA TYR A 222 -3.02 0.15 -1.25
C TYR A 222 -1.96 1.11 -0.68
N HIS A 223 -2.20 2.42 -0.73
CA HIS A 223 -1.20 3.45 -0.49
C HIS A 223 -1.75 4.62 0.31
N HIS A 224 -0.91 5.23 1.15
CA HIS A 224 -1.12 6.61 1.56
C HIS A 224 -0.65 7.53 0.42
N ILE A 225 -1.56 8.18 -0.30
CA ILE A 225 -1.22 8.96 -1.50
C ILE A 225 -1.09 10.43 -1.13
N VAL A 226 0.08 11.01 -1.35
CA VAL A 226 0.33 12.44 -1.16
C VAL A 226 0.83 13.05 -2.46
N VAL A 227 0.27 14.20 -2.84
CA VAL A 227 0.79 15.03 -3.92
C VAL A 227 1.32 16.31 -3.32
N ARG A 228 2.60 16.58 -3.59
CA ARG A 228 3.27 17.81 -3.18
C ARG A 228 3.73 18.58 -4.40
N GLU A 229 3.82 19.89 -4.24
CA GLU A 229 4.37 20.77 -5.25
C GLU A 229 5.46 21.64 -4.60
N GLU A 230 6.69 21.46 -5.04
CA GLU A 230 7.88 22.12 -4.51
C GLU A 230 8.83 22.42 -5.68
N ASP A 231 9.43 23.62 -5.72
CA ASP A 231 10.41 24.04 -6.73
C ASP A 231 9.98 23.84 -8.20
N GLY A 232 8.70 24.07 -8.50
CA GLY A 232 8.14 23.90 -9.86
C GLY A 232 8.00 22.44 -10.31
N MET A 233 8.19 21.50 -9.38
CA MET A 233 8.00 20.07 -9.57
C MET A 233 6.77 19.61 -8.80
N ARG A 234 5.96 18.75 -9.44
CA ARG A 234 4.87 18.05 -8.78
C ARG A 234 5.26 16.60 -8.59
N ILE A 235 5.23 16.14 -7.34
CA ILE A 235 5.74 14.84 -6.93
C ILE A 235 4.60 14.03 -6.29
N LEU A 236 4.44 12.80 -6.77
CA LEU A 236 3.57 11.79 -6.19
C LEU A 236 4.36 11.00 -5.17
N TYR A 237 3.87 10.93 -3.94
CA TYR A 237 4.39 10.09 -2.89
C TYR A 237 3.39 8.98 -2.58
N PHE A 238 3.93 7.77 -2.40
CA PHE A 238 3.24 6.72 -1.65
C PHE A 238 3.91 6.62 -0.28
N ASP A 239 3.11 6.92 0.74
CA ASP A 239 3.53 7.13 2.11
C ASP A 239 4.60 8.23 2.16
N ASN A 240 5.86 7.87 2.41
CA ASN A 240 6.98 8.83 2.43
C ASN A 240 7.96 8.66 1.26
N ALA A 241 7.67 7.81 0.27
CA ALA A 241 8.58 7.55 -0.84
C ALA A 241 8.09 8.19 -2.14
N PRO A 242 8.92 8.98 -2.84
CA PRO A 242 8.55 9.56 -4.13
C PRO A 242 8.44 8.45 -5.18
N GLN A 243 7.35 8.46 -5.95
CA GLN A 243 7.00 7.41 -6.93
C GLN A 243 7.00 7.93 -8.35
N SER A 244 6.62 9.19 -8.52
CA SER A 244 6.60 9.85 -9.82
C SER A 244 6.75 11.34 -9.64
N GLN A 245 7.30 11.99 -10.66
CA GLN A 245 7.44 13.44 -10.68
C GLN A 245 7.25 13.96 -12.10
N MET A 246 6.86 15.22 -12.18
CA MET A 246 6.82 15.98 -13.42
C MET A 246 7.12 17.45 -13.15
N SER A 247 7.62 18.15 -14.16
CA SER A 247 7.61 19.61 -14.15
C SER A 247 6.18 20.13 -14.26
N VAL A 248 5.85 21.16 -13.49
CA VAL A 248 4.57 21.88 -13.61
C VAL A 248 4.51 22.65 -14.94
N ALA A 249 5.66 23.14 -15.45
CA ALA A 249 5.75 23.92 -16.68
C ALA A 249 5.66 23.06 -17.96
N ASP A 250 6.26 21.86 -17.98
CA ASP A 250 6.07 20.85 -19.04
C ASP A 250 5.75 19.50 -18.40
N PRO A 251 4.46 19.12 -18.29
CA PRO A 251 4.01 17.87 -17.65
C PRO A 251 4.55 16.58 -18.27
N ALA A 252 5.16 16.63 -19.47
CA ALA A 252 5.82 15.48 -20.11
C ALA A 252 7.35 15.45 -19.86
N SER A 253 7.85 16.33 -19.00
CA SER A 253 9.25 16.43 -18.58
C SER A 253 9.39 16.27 -17.07
N GLY A 254 10.64 16.18 -16.59
CA GLY A 254 10.92 16.09 -15.15
C GLY A 254 10.64 14.72 -14.55
N ALA A 255 10.53 13.67 -15.37
CA ALA A 255 10.44 12.29 -14.90
C ALA A 255 11.76 11.85 -14.24
N PHE A 256 11.71 10.80 -13.41
CA PHE A 256 12.93 10.14 -12.96
C PHE A 256 13.72 9.58 -14.15
N GLU A 257 15.05 9.60 -14.05
CA GLU A 257 15.96 9.22 -15.14
C GLU A 257 15.65 7.83 -15.70
N TYR A 258 15.30 6.87 -14.83
CA TYR A 258 15.06 5.49 -15.24
C TYR A 258 13.92 5.34 -16.25
N CYS A 259 12.95 6.27 -16.25
CA CYS A 259 11.84 6.29 -17.19
C CYS A 259 12.34 6.35 -18.64
N ASP A 260 13.48 6.98 -18.88
CA ASP A 260 14.02 7.17 -20.22
C ASP A 260 14.59 5.87 -20.80
N TYR A 261 15.07 4.95 -19.95
CA TYR A 261 15.58 3.65 -20.41
C TYR A 261 14.50 2.77 -21.04
N PHE A 262 13.22 2.98 -20.71
CA PHE A 262 12.13 2.29 -21.40
C PHE A 262 12.07 2.65 -22.90
N SER A 263 12.60 3.79 -23.31
CA SER A 263 12.67 4.21 -24.72
C SER A 263 13.74 3.47 -25.52
N ALA A 264 14.66 2.75 -24.87
CA ALA A 264 15.68 1.95 -25.56
C ALA A 264 15.09 0.83 -26.42
N ALA A 265 13.84 0.42 -26.18
CA ALA A 265 13.15 -0.59 -27.00
C ALA A 265 13.05 -0.15 -28.47
N PHE A 266 12.92 1.16 -28.74
CA PHE A 266 12.85 1.71 -30.09
C PHE A 266 14.17 1.63 -30.87
N LEU A 267 15.30 1.34 -30.21
CA LEU A 267 16.59 1.06 -30.87
C LEU A 267 16.66 -0.34 -31.48
N PHE A 268 15.83 -1.25 -30.96
CA PHE A 268 15.71 -2.63 -31.44
C PHE A 268 14.51 -2.81 -32.35
N LYS A 269 13.38 -2.18 -32.00
CA LYS A 269 12.12 -2.26 -32.73
C LYS A 269 11.53 -0.85 -32.96
N PRO A 270 11.90 -0.15 -34.04
CA PRO A 270 11.44 1.21 -34.32
C PRO A 270 9.94 1.34 -34.60
N ASP A 271 9.27 0.24 -34.92
CA ASP A 271 7.86 0.17 -35.35
C ASP A 271 6.90 -0.31 -34.23
N ILE A 272 7.28 -0.18 -32.95
CA ILE A 272 6.41 -0.46 -31.80
C ILE A 272 5.12 0.38 -31.91
N LYS A 273 3.95 -0.28 -31.85
CA LYS A 273 2.63 0.37 -31.94
C LYS A 273 1.78 0.10 -30.72
N ASP A 274 1.64 -1.16 -30.29
CA ASP A 274 0.78 -1.50 -29.16
C ASP A 274 1.62 -1.83 -27.93
N VAL A 275 1.41 -1.05 -26.87
CA VAL A 275 2.19 -1.11 -25.63
C VAL A 275 1.27 -1.42 -24.45
N LEU A 276 1.70 -2.31 -23.56
CA LEU A 276 1.08 -2.53 -22.26
C LEU A 276 2.03 -2.04 -21.18
N MET A 277 1.52 -1.27 -20.22
CA MET A 277 2.26 -0.89 -19.01
C MET A 277 1.53 -1.43 -17.79
N LEU A 278 2.24 -2.14 -16.91
CA LEU A 278 1.75 -2.58 -15.61
C LEU A 278 2.33 -1.65 -14.53
N GLY A 279 1.45 -0.94 -13.83
CA GLY A 279 1.74 0.21 -13.00
C GLY A 279 1.52 1.53 -13.76
N LEU A 280 1.10 2.59 -13.06
CA LEU A 280 0.90 3.92 -13.63
C LEU A 280 1.70 4.99 -12.88
N GLY A 281 1.64 5.00 -11.54
CA GLY A 281 2.16 6.10 -10.73
C GLY A 281 1.55 7.46 -11.15
N GLY A 282 2.40 8.47 -11.37
CA GLY A 282 2.00 9.78 -11.92
C GLY A 282 1.95 9.81 -13.46
N GLY A 283 2.14 8.69 -14.14
CA GLY A 283 2.01 8.58 -15.60
C GLY A 283 3.11 9.27 -16.40
N SER A 284 4.33 9.40 -15.87
CA SER A 284 5.46 10.00 -16.59
C SER A 284 5.78 9.26 -17.90
N ILE A 285 5.83 7.92 -17.86
CA ILE A 285 6.09 7.07 -19.02
C ILE A 285 5.02 7.20 -20.11
N PRO A 286 3.71 7.00 -19.84
CA PRO A 286 2.69 7.09 -20.89
C PRO A 286 2.60 8.49 -21.51
N LYS A 287 2.72 9.56 -20.71
CA LYS A 287 2.77 10.94 -21.24
C LYS A 287 3.91 11.12 -22.22
N ARG A 288 5.11 10.65 -21.86
CA ARG A 288 6.29 10.76 -22.71
C ARG A 288 6.16 9.96 -23.99
N PHE A 289 5.75 8.69 -23.88
CA PHE A 289 5.60 7.79 -25.03
C PHE A 289 4.61 8.34 -26.05
N LEU A 290 3.47 8.88 -25.59
CA LEU A 290 2.45 9.42 -26.48
C LEU A 290 2.82 10.76 -27.12
N LYS A 291 3.70 11.55 -26.47
CA LYS A 291 4.30 12.80 -27.01
C LYS A 291 5.37 12.50 -28.05
N ASP A 292 6.23 11.51 -27.78
CA ASP A 292 7.39 11.21 -28.63
C ASP A 292 7.02 10.30 -29.81
N HIS A 293 6.06 9.39 -29.62
CA HIS A 293 5.67 8.38 -30.62
C HIS A 293 4.18 8.49 -30.99
N PRO A 294 3.83 9.21 -32.08
CA PRO A 294 2.43 9.48 -32.44
C PRO A 294 1.63 8.21 -32.78
N ASN A 295 2.30 7.15 -33.26
CA ASN A 295 1.68 5.89 -33.66
C ASN A 295 1.49 4.89 -32.51
N VAL A 296 1.98 5.21 -31.31
CA VAL A 296 1.87 4.33 -30.14
C VAL A 296 0.48 4.45 -29.52
N ARG A 297 -0.09 3.30 -29.17
CA ARG A 297 -1.27 3.13 -28.33
C ARG A 297 -0.88 2.36 -27.07
N MET A 298 -1.38 2.79 -25.92
CA MET A 298 -1.03 2.23 -24.63
C MET A 298 -2.26 1.77 -23.87
N ASP A 299 -2.24 0.52 -23.40
CA ASP A 299 -3.05 0.09 -22.26
C ASP A 299 -2.18 0.24 -21.01
N VAL A 300 -2.63 1.00 -20.01
CA VAL A 300 -1.95 1.12 -18.71
C VAL A 300 -2.85 0.55 -17.63
N VAL A 301 -2.31 -0.39 -16.87
CA VAL A 301 -3.04 -1.16 -15.87
C VAL A 301 -2.49 -0.83 -14.50
N ASP A 302 -3.31 -0.26 -13.62
CA ASP A 302 -2.96 -0.01 -12.23
C ASP A 302 -4.01 -0.65 -11.31
N VAL A 303 -3.57 -1.18 -10.17
CA VAL A 303 -4.47 -1.85 -9.23
C VAL A 303 -5.27 -0.83 -8.42
N ASP A 304 -4.73 0.38 -8.25
CA ASP A 304 -5.30 1.40 -7.38
C ASP A 304 -6.09 2.45 -8.18
N ALA A 305 -7.42 2.41 -8.02
CA ALA A 305 -8.32 3.38 -8.63
C ALA A 305 -8.01 4.83 -8.23
N GLN A 306 -7.52 5.06 -7.00
CA GLN A 306 -7.15 6.39 -6.51
C GLN A 306 -5.89 6.91 -7.21
N VAL A 307 -4.91 6.05 -7.48
CA VAL A 307 -3.71 6.42 -8.26
C VAL A 307 -4.11 6.86 -9.67
N VAL A 308 -5.01 6.12 -10.32
CA VAL A 308 -5.55 6.51 -11.65
C VAL A 308 -6.27 7.85 -11.60
N ALA A 309 -7.08 8.10 -10.55
CA ALA A 309 -7.78 9.37 -10.38
C ALA A 309 -6.80 10.54 -10.14
N VAL A 310 -5.78 10.32 -9.31
CA VAL A 310 -4.72 11.30 -9.01
C VAL A 310 -3.90 11.62 -10.24
N ALA A 311 -3.49 10.60 -11.01
CA ALA A 311 -2.74 10.79 -12.25
C ALA A 311 -3.51 11.67 -13.26
N LYS A 312 -4.83 11.45 -13.40
CA LYS A 312 -5.70 12.27 -14.25
C LYS A 312 -5.80 13.71 -13.74
N ARG A 313 -6.10 13.87 -12.45
CA ARG A 313 -6.42 15.18 -11.85
C ARG A 313 -5.19 16.05 -11.65
N PHE A 314 -4.07 15.47 -11.22
CA PHE A 314 -2.90 16.22 -10.77
C PHE A 314 -1.68 16.03 -11.68
N PHE A 315 -1.62 14.98 -12.50
CA PHE A 315 -0.45 14.70 -13.33
C PHE A 315 -0.69 14.82 -14.84
N ALA A 316 -1.79 15.46 -15.26
CA ALA A 316 -2.13 15.70 -16.67
C ALA A 316 -2.19 14.42 -17.53
N VAL A 317 -2.51 13.27 -16.94
CA VAL A 317 -2.73 12.03 -17.69
C VAL A 317 -4.12 12.06 -18.30
N GLN A 318 -4.19 12.16 -19.63
CA GLN A 318 -5.45 12.25 -20.37
C GLN A 318 -5.73 10.95 -21.15
N PRO A 319 -6.70 10.14 -20.71
CA PRO A 319 -7.19 9.01 -21.52
C PRO A 319 -7.71 9.50 -22.86
N GLY A 320 -7.61 8.65 -23.88
CA GLY A 320 -8.10 8.98 -25.21
C GLY A 320 -7.90 7.81 -26.18
N PRO A 321 -8.05 8.03 -27.50
CA PRO A 321 -7.96 6.96 -28.50
C PRO A 321 -6.64 6.17 -28.47
N ARG A 322 -5.57 6.80 -27.96
CA ARG A 322 -4.23 6.21 -27.82
C ARG A 322 -3.86 5.81 -26.38
N LEU A 323 -4.66 6.17 -25.38
CA LEU A 323 -4.37 5.86 -23.97
C LEU A 323 -5.61 5.30 -23.28
N ASN A 324 -5.57 4.02 -22.96
CA ASN A 324 -6.59 3.35 -22.18
C ASN A 324 -6.06 3.05 -20.78
N LEU A 325 -6.77 3.51 -19.75
CA LEU A 325 -6.42 3.27 -18.35
C LEU A 325 -7.37 2.23 -17.78
N VAL A 326 -6.83 1.16 -17.22
CA VAL A 326 -7.58 0.02 -16.69
C VAL A 326 -7.27 -0.12 -15.20
N VAL A 327 -8.31 -0.11 -14.37
CA VAL A 327 -8.17 -0.41 -12.94
C VAL A 327 -8.29 -1.92 -12.75
N ALA A 328 -7.17 -2.59 -12.56
CA ALA A 328 -7.10 -4.04 -12.33
C ALA A 328 -5.72 -4.44 -11.78
N ASP A 329 -5.65 -5.60 -11.13
CA ASP A 329 -4.37 -6.25 -10.88
C ASP A 329 -3.68 -6.61 -12.21
N GLY A 330 -2.39 -6.28 -12.34
CA GLY A 330 -1.62 -6.46 -13.57
C GLY A 330 -1.56 -7.91 -14.04
N ARG A 331 -1.36 -8.86 -13.11
CA ARG A 331 -1.34 -10.29 -13.45
C ARG A 331 -2.72 -10.78 -13.88
N ALA A 332 -3.76 -10.36 -13.16
CA ALA A 332 -5.14 -10.69 -13.51
C ALA A 332 -5.51 -10.16 -14.91
N TYR A 333 -5.06 -8.96 -15.27
CA TYR A 333 -5.25 -8.39 -16.60
C TYR A 333 -4.53 -9.20 -17.69
N VAL A 334 -3.24 -9.48 -17.50
CA VAL A 334 -2.43 -10.27 -18.45
C VAL A 334 -3.04 -11.66 -18.67
N LYS A 335 -3.55 -12.30 -17.61
CA LYS A 335 -4.21 -13.61 -17.70
C LYS A 335 -5.51 -13.58 -18.54
N ARG A 336 -6.23 -12.47 -18.54
CA ARG A 336 -7.58 -12.35 -19.15
C ARG A 336 -7.56 -11.72 -20.54
N THR A 337 -6.59 -10.85 -20.82
CA THR A 337 -6.54 -10.11 -22.08
C THR A 337 -6.29 -11.03 -23.28
N ARG A 338 -7.00 -10.78 -24.38
CA ARG A 338 -6.76 -11.42 -25.67
C ARG A 338 -5.88 -10.58 -26.60
N LYS A 339 -5.59 -9.33 -26.21
CA LYS A 339 -4.74 -8.42 -26.99
C LYS A 339 -3.31 -8.95 -27.06
N LYS A 340 -2.60 -8.60 -28.14
CA LYS A 340 -1.17 -8.83 -28.28
C LYS A 340 -0.46 -7.49 -28.36
N TYR A 341 0.70 -7.41 -27.73
CA TYR A 341 1.50 -6.19 -27.64
C TYR A 341 2.85 -6.37 -28.31
N ASP A 342 3.41 -5.27 -28.82
CA ASP A 342 4.79 -5.22 -29.30
C ASP A 342 5.76 -5.06 -28.14
N TYR A 343 5.32 -4.38 -27.08
CA TYR A 343 6.13 -4.02 -25.94
C TYR A 343 5.31 -4.07 -24.63
N ILE A 344 5.85 -4.72 -23.61
CA ILE A 344 5.27 -4.74 -22.25
C ILE A 344 6.27 -4.10 -21.27
N LEU A 345 5.84 -3.07 -20.54
CA LEU A 345 6.59 -2.40 -19.49
C LEU A 345 6.03 -2.84 -18.14
N ILE A 346 6.91 -3.16 -17.20
CA ILE A 346 6.54 -3.55 -15.84
C ILE A 346 7.24 -2.56 -14.90
N ASP A 347 6.44 -1.74 -14.26
CA ASP A 347 6.84 -0.70 -13.32
C ASP A 347 5.85 -0.64 -12.16
N ALA A 348 5.72 -1.77 -11.46
CA ALA A 348 4.73 -1.99 -10.42
C ALA A 348 5.43 -2.20 -9.07
N TYR A 349 5.18 -1.27 -8.16
CA TYR A 349 5.66 -1.33 -6.79
C TYR A 349 4.50 -1.29 -5.82
N SER A 350 4.66 -2.02 -4.73
CA SER A 350 3.86 -1.86 -3.52
C SER A 350 4.78 -1.41 -2.38
N ARG A 351 4.21 -1.02 -1.25
CA ARG A 351 4.98 -0.75 -0.05
C ARG A 351 4.73 -1.84 0.97
N ASN A 352 5.80 -2.25 1.64
CA ASN A 352 5.72 -2.99 2.88
C ASN A 352 6.71 -2.40 3.89
N ARG A 353 7.01 -3.17 4.94
CA ARG A 353 7.78 -2.72 6.11
C ARG A 353 9.23 -2.42 5.83
N TYR A 354 9.65 -2.81 4.64
CA TYR A 354 11.01 -2.83 4.20
C TYR A 354 11.32 -1.76 3.16
N GLY A 355 10.31 -0.93 2.82
CA GLY A 355 10.37 0.06 1.76
C GLY A 355 9.51 -0.36 0.56
N SER A 356 9.83 0.22 -0.60
CA SER A 356 9.25 -0.19 -1.87
C SER A 356 9.63 -1.64 -2.18
N THR A 357 8.63 -2.46 -2.53
CA THR A 357 8.82 -3.86 -2.93
C THR A 357 8.07 -4.15 -4.21
N ILE A 358 8.49 -5.19 -4.91
CA ILE A 358 7.80 -5.68 -6.12
C ILE A 358 6.75 -6.71 -5.66
N PRO A 359 5.48 -6.62 -6.07
CA PRO A 359 4.49 -7.63 -5.76
C PRO A 359 4.97 -9.02 -6.23
N ALA A 360 5.07 -9.99 -5.32
CA ALA A 360 5.73 -11.27 -5.58
C ALA A 360 5.15 -12.00 -6.80
N HIS A 361 3.83 -11.92 -6.99
CA HIS A 361 3.13 -12.54 -8.10
C HIS A 361 3.48 -11.95 -9.48
N LEU A 362 4.17 -10.80 -9.54
CA LEU A 362 4.68 -10.17 -10.77
C LEU A 362 6.17 -10.49 -11.05
N THR A 363 6.76 -11.42 -10.30
CA THR A 363 8.18 -11.81 -10.43
C THR A 363 8.38 -13.27 -10.83
N THR A 364 7.30 -14.04 -10.92
CA THR A 364 7.35 -15.50 -11.04
C THR A 364 7.46 -15.96 -12.49
N ARG A 365 7.99 -17.17 -12.68
CA ARG A 365 8.06 -17.83 -13.99
C ARG A 365 6.68 -17.92 -14.64
N GLU A 366 5.66 -18.28 -13.88
CA GLU A 366 4.29 -18.43 -14.35
C GLU A 366 3.71 -17.09 -14.83
N PHE A 367 4.07 -15.98 -14.18
CA PHE A 367 3.73 -14.65 -14.65
C PHE A 367 4.46 -14.32 -15.96
N PHE A 368 5.77 -14.58 -16.07
CA PHE A 368 6.52 -14.33 -17.31
C PHE A 368 6.07 -15.20 -18.48
N GLU A 369 5.56 -16.41 -18.23
CA GLU A 369 4.89 -17.23 -19.24
C GLU A 369 3.65 -16.51 -19.81
N GLN A 370 2.82 -15.94 -18.93
CA GLN A 370 1.62 -15.19 -19.32
C GLN A 370 1.99 -13.92 -20.10
N VAL A 371 3.01 -13.17 -19.64
CA VAL A 371 3.55 -12.00 -20.33
C VAL A 371 4.05 -12.39 -21.73
N SER A 372 4.79 -13.49 -21.86
CA SER A 372 5.27 -13.99 -23.15
C SER A 372 4.11 -14.34 -24.08
N LYS A 373 3.03 -14.94 -23.58
CA LYS A 373 1.82 -15.21 -24.37
C LYS A 373 1.16 -13.91 -24.86
N CYS A 374 1.21 -12.82 -24.12
CA CYS A 374 0.69 -11.51 -24.53
C CYS A 374 1.58 -10.76 -25.53
N LEU A 375 2.85 -11.14 -25.70
CA LEU A 375 3.74 -10.54 -26.68
C LEU A 375 3.61 -11.14 -28.08
N ARG A 376 3.68 -10.28 -29.10
CA ARG A 376 3.87 -10.70 -30.49
C ARG A 376 5.27 -11.34 -30.68
N PRO A 377 5.49 -12.16 -31.73
CA PRO A 377 6.84 -12.60 -32.09
C PRO A 377 7.79 -11.41 -32.25
N GLY A 378 9.00 -11.50 -31.69
CA GLY A 378 9.96 -10.38 -31.65
C GLY A 378 9.53 -9.22 -30.74
N GLY A 379 8.55 -9.43 -29.85
CA GLY A 379 8.15 -8.45 -28.85
C GLY A 379 9.18 -8.30 -27.72
N ILE A 380 9.09 -7.18 -27.02
CA ILE A 380 10.04 -6.79 -25.96
C ILE A 380 9.31 -6.75 -24.62
N VAL A 381 9.98 -7.15 -23.54
CA VAL A 381 9.56 -6.86 -22.16
C VAL A 381 10.64 -6.02 -21.48
N ALA A 382 10.22 -4.99 -20.75
CA ALA A 382 11.10 -4.21 -19.89
C ALA A 382 10.57 -4.16 -18.46
N TYR A 383 11.46 -4.29 -17.48
CA TYR A 383 11.14 -4.40 -16.07
C TYR A 383 12.00 -3.43 -15.26
N ASN A 384 11.39 -2.48 -14.56
CA ASN A 384 12.09 -1.59 -13.64
C ASN A 384 12.31 -2.27 -12.28
N VAL A 385 13.55 -2.33 -11.82
CA VAL A 385 13.95 -2.94 -10.54
C VAL A 385 14.72 -1.92 -9.70
N ILE A 386 14.30 -1.64 -8.46
CA ILE A 386 15.08 -0.81 -7.51
C ILE A 386 16.22 -1.65 -6.92
N ALA A 387 17.18 -1.99 -7.77
CA ALA A 387 18.47 -2.58 -7.43
C ALA A 387 19.52 -2.25 -8.48
N GLN A 388 20.80 -2.39 -8.13
CA GLN A 388 21.94 -2.22 -9.04
C GLN A 388 22.84 -3.46 -9.03
N VAL A 389 23.46 -3.77 -10.16
CA VAL A 389 24.33 -4.94 -10.30
C VAL A 389 25.63 -4.72 -9.51
N GLY A 390 26.09 -5.74 -8.78
CA GLY A 390 27.31 -5.66 -7.97
C GLY A 390 27.13 -4.99 -6.61
N HIS A 391 25.91 -4.61 -6.25
CA HIS A 391 25.55 -4.10 -4.93
C HIS A 391 24.82 -5.17 -4.09
N ALA A 392 24.66 -4.91 -2.79
CA ALA A 392 24.08 -5.87 -1.86
C ALA A 392 22.70 -6.40 -2.32
N ASN A 393 21.89 -5.58 -2.98
CA ASN A 393 20.55 -5.95 -3.45
C ASN A 393 20.50 -6.57 -4.85
N ASP A 394 21.63 -6.95 -5.47
CA ASP A 394 21.64 -7.51 -6.83
C ASP A 394 20.94 -8.89 -6.94
N GLY A 395 20.70 -9.55 -5.81
CA GLY A 395 20.00 -10.83 -5.72
C GLY A 395 18.63 -10.83 -6.41
N ILE A 396 17.88 -9.72 -6.36
CA ILE A 396 16.59 -9.63 -7.07
C ILE A 396 16.79 -9.58 -8.59
N ILE A 397 17.83 -8.89 -9.07
CA ILE A 397 18.14 -8.78 -10.50
C ILE A 397 18.53 -10.16 -11.03
N THR A 398 19.43 -10.86 -10.35
CA THR A 398 19.87 -12.20 -10.78
C THR A 398 18.70 -13.20 -10.78
N ALA A 399 17.83 -13.17 -9.76
CA ALA A 399 16.65 -14.01 -9.68
C ALA A 399 15.64 -13.71 -10.80
N LEU A 400 15.36 -12.43 -11.09
CA LEU A 400 14.51 -12.03 -12.21
C LEU A 400 15.10 -12.46 -13.55
N LEU A 401 16.41 -12.26 -13.78
CA LEU A 401 17.08 -12.70 -15.00
C LEU A 401 16.99 -14.21 -15.20
N ARG A 402 17.26 -15.00 -14.16
CA ARG A 402 17.11 -16.47 -14.20
C ARG A 402 15.68 -16.87 -14.51
N THR A 403 14.71 -16.19 -13.92
CA THR A 403 13.29 -16.53 -14.05
C THR A 403 12.73 -16.13 -15.42
N MET A 404 13.09 -14.95 -15.93
CA MET A 404 12.73 -14.47 -17.27
C MET A 404 13.36 -15.32 -18.37
N GLY A 405 14.54 -15.90 -18.13
CA GLY A 405 15.28 -16.74 -19.08
C GLY A 405 14.53 -17.95 -19.61
N ALA A 406 13.45 -18.38 -18.95
CA ALA A 406 12.57 -19.44 -19.44
C ALA A 406 11.77 -19.05 -20.69
N HIS A 407 11.51 -17.74 -20.90
CA HIS A 407 10.62 -17.24 -21.95
C HIS A 407 11.20 -16.08 -22.76
N PHE A 408 12.31 -15.48 -22.30
CA PHE A 408 12.93 -14.32 -22.92
C PHE A 408 14.45 -14.51 -23.04
N THR A 409 15.06 -13.90 -24.05
CA THR A 409 16.50 -14.01 -24.30
C THR A 409 17.18 -12.64 -24.43
N THR A 410 18.52 -12.66 -24.48
CA THR A 410 19.39 -11.51 -24.74
C THR A 410 19.08 -10.28 -23.87
N PRO A 411 19.17 -10.40 -22.53
CA PRO A 411 18.83 -9.29 -21.65
C PRO A 411 19.85 -8.15 -21.74
N TYR A 412 19.35 -6.92 -21.68
CA TYR A 412 20.12 -5.69 -21.45
C TYR A 412 19.73 -5.12 -20.09
N LEU A 413 20.74 -4.66 -19.33
CA LEU A 413 20.56 -4.06 -18.01
C LEU A 413 20.95 -2.59 -18.10
N PHE A 414 19.97 -1.69 -18.12
CA PHE A 414 20.21 -0.26 -18.11
C PHE A 414 20.16 0.25 -16.67
N GLN A 415 21.31 0.63 -16.11
CA GLN A 415 21.42 1.00 -14.69
C GLN A 415 21.39 2.52 -14.56
N ALA A 416 20.44 3.08 -13.79
CA ALA A 416 20.32 4.53 -13.60
C ALA A 416 21.49 5.11 -12.79
N GLU A 417 21.89 6.34 -13.11
CA GLU A 417 22.96 7.05 -12.39
C GLU A 417 22.41 7.84 -11.19
N SER A 418 21.23 8.45 -11.35
CA SER A 418 20.57 9.28 -10.35
C SER A 418 19.72 8.50 -9.35
N SER A 419 19.57 7.19 -9.53
CA SER A 419 18.75 6.35 -8.65
C SER A 419 19.23 4.90 -8.60
N TRP A 420 18.69 4.13 -7.66
CA TRP A 420 18.99 2.71 -7.48
C TRP A 420 18.29 1.80 -8.51
N ASN A 421 17.80 2.35 -9.62
CA ASN A 421 17.00 1.60 -10.59
C ASN A 421 17.87 0.90 -11.64
N THR A 422 17.52 -0.33 -12.00
CA THR A 422 17.97 -1.03 -13.20
C THR A 422 16.76 -1.43 -14.02
N VAL A 423 16.71 -1.01 -15.28
CA VAL A 423 15.71 -1.47 -16.25
C VAL A 423 16.25 -2.69 -16.98
N ILE A 424 15.65 -3.85 -16.70
CA ILE A 424 15.93 -5.12 -17.39
C ILE A 424 15.10 -5.15 -18.66
N MET A 425 15.72 -5.22 -19.82
CA MET A 425 15.04 -5.40 -21.11
C MET A 425 15.36 -6.76 -21.69
N ALA A 426 14.35 -7.53 -22.08
CA ALA A 426 14.52 -8.87 -22.66
C ALA A 426 13.55 -9.10 -23.83
N PHE A 427 13.84 -10.12 -24.65
CA PHE A 427 13.18 -10.29 -25.95
C PHE A 427 12.46 -11.63 -26.07
N LYS A 428 11.29 -11.62 -26.68
CA LYS A 428 10.60 -12.84 -27.13
C LYS A 428 11.18 -13.28 -28.47
N GLY A 429 12.09 -14.24 -28.42
CA GLY A 429 12.97 -14.62 -29.53
C GLY A 429 14.38 -14.10 -29.32
N THR A 430 15.27 -14.29 -30.30
CA THR A 430 16.70 -13.99 -30.17
C THR A 430 17.10 -12.89 -31.16
N PRO A 431 17.10 -11.61 -30.75
CA PRO A 431 17.53 -10.52 -31.62
C PRO A 431 19.04 -10.56 -31.84
N GLN A 432 19.52 -9.79 -32.83
CA GLN A 432 20.94 -9.49 -32.96
C GLN A 432 21.43 -8.75 -31.71
N ARG A 433 22.47 -9.29 -31.06
CA ARG A 433 23.10 -8.63 -29.91
C ARG A 433 23.90 -7.41 -30.37
N LEU A 434 23.49 -6.25 -29.90
CA LEU A 434 24.19 -4.98 -30.08
C LEU A 434 25.23 -4.78 -28.96
N THR A 435 26.40 -4.28 -29.34
CA THR A 435 27.42 -3.78 -28.40
C THR A 435 27.02 -2.40 -27.86
N ARG A 436 27.69 -1.96 -26.78
CA ARG A 436 27.50 -0.61 -26.22
C ARG A 436 27.65 0.48 -27.29
N ASP A 437 28.72 0.42 -28.08
CA ASP A 437 28.96 1.43 -29.11
C ASP A 437 27.91 1.38 -30.23
N ALA A 438 27.40 0.19 -30.55
CA ALA A 438 26.31 0.05 -31.52
C ALA A 438 25.00 0.65 -31.00
N LEU A 439 24.71 0.51 -29.70
CA LEU A 439 23.55 1.16 -29.06
C LEU A 439 23.67 2.68 -29.10
N ILE A 440 24.83 3.22 -28.72
CA ILE A 440 25.08 4.66 -28.75
C ILE A 440 24.93 5.21 -30.17
N ARG A 441 25.51 4.55 -31.18
CA ARG A 441 25.36 4.96 -32.59
C ARG A 441 23.90 4.95 -33.04
N ARG A 442 23.15 3.88 -32.76
CA ARG A 442 21.72 3.80 -33.09
C ARG A 442 20.91 4.88 -32.35
N ALA A 443 21.25 5.20 -31.12
CA ALA A 443 20.60 6.26 -30.35
C ALA A 443 20.87 7.63 -30.98
N GLN A 444 22.12 7.94 -31.35
CA GLN A 444 22.46 9.17 -32.08
C GLN A 444 21.71 9.30 -33.41
N GLU A 445 21.57 8.21 -34.16
CA GLU A 445 20.76 8.19 -35.38
C GLU A 445 19.27 8.39 -35.10
N ALA A 446 18.73 7.76 -34.05
CA ALA A 446 17.33 7.89 -33.68
C ALA A 446 16.99 9.30 -33.19
N VAL A 447 17.88 9.94 -32.43
CA VAL A 447 17.72 11.34 -31.98
C VAL A 447 17.84 12.30 -33.16
N ARG A 448 18.87 12.17 -34.00
CA ARG A 448 19.02 12.99 -35.23
C ARG A 448 17.82 12.87 -36.17
N ALA A 449 17.26 11.67 -36.30
CA ALA A 449 16.08 11.43 -37.12
C ALA A 449 14.75 11.86 -36.46
N GLY A 450 14.78 12.41 -35.24
CA GLY A 450 13.58 12.79 -34.48
C GLY A 450 12.68 11.63 -34.04
N ARG A 451 13.18 10.39 -34.13
CA ARG A 451 12.48 9.17 -33.69
C ARG A 451 12.46 9.02 -32.17
N ILE A 452 13.49 9.55 -31.49
CA ILE A 452 13.55 9.70 -30.04
C ILE A 452 13.82 11.16 -29.74
N LYS A 453 13.00 11.79 -28.90
CA LYS A 453 13.07 13.23 -28.60
C LYS A 453 13.60 13.51 -27.19
N LEU A 454 14.15 12.49 -26.54
CA LEU A 454 14.66 12.55 -25.18
C LEU A 454 16.03 13.24 -25.15
N PRO A 455 16.20 14.36 -24.43
CA PRO A 455 17.49 15.03 -24.32
C PRO A 455 18.53 14.13 -23.64
N GLY A 456 19.71 14.01 -24.26
CA GLY A 456 20.84 13.23 -23.71
C GLY A 456 20.61 11.70 -23.73
N PHE A 457 19.64 11.22 -24.50
CA PHE A 457 19.33 9.79 -24.59
C PHE A 457 20.48 8.97 -25.16
N GLU A 458 21.34 9.56 -25.99
CA GLU A 458 22.49 8.91 -26.60
C GLU A 458 23.49 8.41 -25.55
N THR A 459 23.72 9.20 -24.51
CA THR A 459 24.57 8.83 -23.38
C THR A 459 23.90 7.72 -22.56
N ARG A 460 22.60 7.87 -22.28
CA ARG A 460 21.82 6.89 -21.51
C ARG A 460 21.70 5.53 -22.21
N ALA A 461 21.58 5.50 -23.53
CA ALA A 461 21.54 4.27 -24.30
C ALA A 461 22.82 3.42 -24.16
N GLY A 462 23.95 4.06 -23.81
CA GLY A 462 25.21 3.41 -23.50
C GLY A 462 25.36 2.94 -22.06
N ASN A 463 24.42 3.26 -21.16
CA ASN A 463 24.52 2.96 -19.74
C ASN A 463 24.07 1.53 -19.42
N ILE A 464 24.71 0.57 -20.09
CA ILE A 464 24.44 -0.85 -19.92
C ILE A 464 25.52 -1.51 -19.06
N VAL A 465 25.10 -2.39 -18.16
CA VAL A 465 26.00 -3.23 -17.36
C VAL A 465 25.98 -4.68 -17.85
N PRO A 466 27.08 -5.44 -17.71
CA PRO A 466 27.11 -6.85 -18.05
C PRO A 466 26.09 -7.66 -17.25
N VAL A 467 25.57 -8.73 -17.86
CA VAL A 467 24.70 -9.70 -17.17
C VAL A 467 25.55 -10.46 -16.14
N PRO A 468 25.17 -10.45 -14.85
CA PRO A 468 25.90 -11.16 -13.80
C PRO A 468 25.80 -12.69 -13.95
N ASP A 469 26.66 -13.43 -13.24
CA ASP A 469 26.58 -14.90 -13.20
C ASP A 469 25.29 -15.37 -12.52
N LEU A 470 24.48 -16.15 -13.24
CA LEU A 470 23.18 -16.63 -12.78
C LEU A 470 23.24 -18.01 -12.11
N LYS A 471 24.40 -18.66 -11.99
CA LYS A 471 24.52 -20.02 -11.41
C LYS A 471 23.92 -20.14 -10.01
N LYS A 472 24.05 -19.11 -9.19
CA LYS A 472 23.54 -19.06 -7.81
C LYS A 472 22.20 -18.33 -7.67
N ALA A 473 21.69 -17.73 -8.76
CA ALA A 473 20.43 -17.00 -8.73
C ALA A 473 19.28 -17.94 -8.39
N ILE A 474 18.30 -17.53 -7.60
CA ILE A 474 17.14 -18.39 -7.32
C ILE A 474 16.11 -18.31 -8.45
N LEU A 475 15.35 -19.38 -8.68
CA LEU A 475 14.20 -19.36 -9.58
C LEU A 475 12.97 -18.92 -8.78
N LEU A 476 12.26 -17.89 -9.27
CA LEU A 476 11.04 -17.40 -8.64
C LEU A 476 9.82 -18.12 -9.24
N THR A 477 9.01 -18.75 -8.39
CA THR A 477 7.76 -19.42 -8.76
C THR A 477 6.61 -18.90 -7.91
N ASP A 478 5.36 -19.20 -8.31
CA ASP A 478 4.19 -18.87 -7.50
C ASP A 478 4.26 -19.41 -6.06
N ASP A 479 4.89 -20.57 -5.86
CA ASP A 479 5.08 -21.18 -4.54
C ASP A 479 6.30 -20.62 -3.79
N HIS A 480 7.24 -19.98 -4.49
CA HIS A 480 8.50 -19.51 -3.89
C HIS A 480 9.03 -18.25 -4.58
N ALA A 481 8.70 -17.08 -4.01
CA ALA A 481 9.20 -15.78 -4.47
C ALA A 481 9.57 -14.86 -3.29
N PRO A 482 10.73 -15.06 -2.63
CA PRO A 482 11.15 -14.27 -1.47
C PRO A 482 11.71 -12.89 -1.88
N VAL A 483 10.92 -12.11 -2.63
CA VAL A 483 11.30 -10.82 -3.24
C VAL A 483 11.89 -9.84 -2.22
N ASP A 484 11.25 -9.70 -1.08
CA ASP A 484 11.68 -8.79 -0.01
C ASP A 484 13.07 -9.13 0.53
N ARG A 485 13.40 -10.41 0.62
CA ARG A 485 14.69 -10.89 1.10
C ARG A 485 15.79 -10.57 0.08
N LEU A 486 15.50 -10.79 -1.20
CA LEU A 486 16.41 -10.50 -2.31
C LEU A 486 16.69 -9.01 -2.48
N LEU A 487 15.68 -8.16 -2.39
CA LEU A 487 15.81 -6.69 -2.45
C LEU A 487 16.70 -6.12 -1.33
N ARG A 488 16.98 -6.91 -0.29
CA ARG A 488 17.80 -6.53 0.87
C ARG A 488 19.20 -7.11 0.87
N GLY A 489 19.52 -7.98 -0.08
CA GLY A 489 20.78 -8.70 -0.08
C GLY A 489 20.93 -9.72 1.04
N ARG A 490 19.83 -10.36 1.47
CA ARG A 490 19.83 -11.32 2.59
C ARG A 490 19.51 -12.74 2.17
#